data_AF-A0A2Z5ZET2-F1
#
_entry.id   AF-A0A2Z5ZET2-F1
#
_cell.length_a   1.000
_cell.length_b   1.000
_cell.length_c   1.000
_cell.angle_alpha   90.00
_cell.angle_beta   90.00
_cell.angle_gamma   90.00
#
_symmetry.space_group_name_H-M   'P 1'
#
loop_
_entity.id
_entity.type
_entity.pdbx_description
1 polymer ?
#
loop_
_entity_poly.entity_id
_entity_poly.type
_entity_poly.pdbx_seq_one_letter_code
_entity_poly.pdbx_strand_id
1 'polypeptide(L)'
;MRKAGLSFLLGGLVACSALAGSALAASDGAAVYGTNCAVCHQAGGVGMPGQFPVLKGRIDKIAATPEGKAYLMDVVLNGLHGPIQAGGMSYAGFMPTFKGLSDDDLAAVLSYLTTLGATPQTFSADDMKAARAKPKKGSELIAERNALNAAHPIP
;
A
#
# COMPACT_ATOMS: atom_id res chain seq x y z
N MET A 1 2.89 -80.33 -7.58
CA MET A 1 4.31 -79.95 -7.70
C MET A 1 4.43 -78.46 -7.42
N ARG A 2 5.21 -78.07 -6.39
CA ARG A 2 6.03 -76.83 -6.22
C ARG A 2 5.34 -75.47 -6.50
N LYS A 3 5.42 -74.39 -5.71
CA LYS A 3 6.13 -73.93 -4.49
C LYS A 3 5.48 -72.57 -4.15
N ALA A 4 5.12 -72.29 -2.90
CA ALA A 4 5.76 -71.31 -2.01
C ALA A 4 5.85 -69.85 -2.51
N GLY A 5 5.38 -68.89 -1.70
CA GLY A 5 5.69 -67.47 -1.91
C GLY A 5 4.90 -66.46 -1.07
N LEU A 6 4.88 -66.63 0.26
CA LEU A 6 4.56 -65.54 1.18
C LEU A 6 5.75 -64.57 1.20
N SER A 7 5.56 -63.28 0.92
CA SER A 7 6.47 -62.25 1.44
C SER A 7 5.83 -60.88 1.51
N PHE A 8 5.90 -60.35 2.72
CA PHE A 8 5.76 -58.97 3.17
C PHE A 8 6.24 -57.93 2.15
N LEU A 9 5.60 -56.75 2.17
CA LEU A 9 6.28 -55.47 2.43
C LEU A 9 5.23 -54.39 2.73
N LEU A 10 5.06 -54.12 4.02
CA LEU A 10 4.48 -52.88 4.56
C LEU A 10 5.38 -51.72 4.10
N GLY A 11 4.98 -51.01 3.04
CA GLY A 11 5.58 -49.75 2.63
C GLY A 11 4.88 -48.61 3.36
N GLY A 12 5.54 -48.03 4.36
CA GLY A 12 5.00 -46.97 5.21
C GLY A 12 4.52 -45.75 4.42
N LEU A 13 3.27 -45.38 4.63
CA LEU A 13 2.71 -44.11 4.20
C LEU A 13 3.30 -43.02 5.11
N VAL A 14 4.40 -42.40 4.68
CA VAL A 14 4.90 -41.17 5.29
C VAL A 14 3.89 -40.07 4.95
N ALA A 15 2.95 -39.82 5.85
CA ALA A 15 2.09 -38.67 5.82
C ALA A 15 2.96 -37.42 6.03
N CYS A 16 3.32 -36.77 4.95
CA CYS A 16 3.86 -35.42 4.99
C CYS A 16 2.70 -34.49 5.38
N SER A 17 2.58 -34.23 6.68
CA SER A 17 1.72 -33.18 7.21
C SER A 17 2.24 -31.84 6.70
N ALA A 18 1.77 -31.41 5.54
CA ALA A 18 1.90 -30.03 5.12
C ALA A 18 1.13 -29.18 6.13
N LEU A 19 1.86 -28.47 7.00
CA LEU A 19 1.34 -27.28 7.63
C LEU A 19 1.03 -26.29 6.51
N ALA A 20 -0.20 -26.34 6.01
CA ALA A 20 -0.79 -25.25 5.27
C ALA A 20 -0.92 -24.09 6.27
N GLY A 21 0.15 -23.33 6.42
CA GLY A 21 0.06 -21.99 6.98
C GLY A 21 -0.89 -21.23 6.07
N SER A 22 -2.08 -20.93 6.56
CA SER A 22 -3.02 -20.03 5.92
C SER A 22 -2.35 -18.66 5.83
N ALA A 23 -1.61 -18.41 4.76
CA ALA A 23 -1.42 -17.06 4.28
C ALA A 23 -2.83 -16.56 3.98
N LEU A 24 -3.39 -15.75 4.89
CA LEU A 24 -4.52 -14.89 4.55
C LEU A 24 -4.16 -14.26 3.20
N ALA A 25 -4.99 -14.50 2.18
CA ALA A 25 -4.73 -13.98 0.85
C ALA A 25 -4.45 -12.48 0.96
N ALA A 26 -3.25 -12.07 0.59
CA ALA A 26 -2.86 -10.66 0.63
C ALA A 26 -3.84 -9.85 -0.21
N SER A 27 -4.30 -8.71 0.30
CA SER A 27 -5.19 -7.83 -0.47
C SER A 27 -4.54 -7.42 -1.79
N ASP A 28 -5.33 -7.39 -2.86
CA ASP A 28 -4.86 -6.96 -4.19
C ASP A 28 -4.87 -5.42 -4.28
N GLY A 29 -3.71 -4.83 -4.02
CA GLY A 29 -3.53 -3.37 -4.05
C GLY A 29 -3.88 -2.73 -5.40
N ALA A 30 -3.73 -3.45 -6.52
CA ALA A 30 -4.10 -2.93 -7.84
C ALA A 30 -5.63 -2.87 -8.01
N ALA A 31 -6.35 -3.89 -7.51
CA ALA A 31 -7.81 -3.90 -7.49
C ALA A 31 -8.38 -2.81 -6.57
N VAL A 32 -7.78 -2.64 -5.38
CA VAL A 32 -8.14 -1.56 -4.44
C VAL A 32 -7.92 -0.19 -5.10
N TYR A 33 -6.78 0.00 -5.78
CA TYR A 33 -6.49 1.23 -6.51
C TYR A 33 -7.54 1.52 -7.60
N GLY A 34 -7.86 0.52 -8.42
CA GLY A 34 -8.82 0.66 -9.52
C GLY A 34 -10.21 1.07 -9.03
N THR A 35 -10.63 0.52 -7.89
CA THR A 35 -11.96 0.80 -7.31
C THR A 35 -12.04 2.15 -6.62
N ASN A 36 -10.99 2.55 -5.90
CA ASN A 36 -11.08 3.65 -4.94
C ASN A 36 -10.33 4.92 -5.37
N CYS A 37 -9.25 4.78 -6.14
CA CYS A 37 -8.29 5.85 -6.36
C CYS A 37 -8.23 6.32 -7.82
N ALA A 38 -8.43 5.40 -8.76
CA ALA A 38 -8.27 5.64 -10.20
C ALA A 38 -9.29 6.64 -10.76
N VAL A 39 -10.43 6.84 -10.11
CA VAL A 39 -11.45 7.83 -10.53
C VAL A 39 -10.87 9.25 -10.58
N CYS A 40 -9.95 9.59 -9.67
CA CYS A 40 -9.28 10.90 -9.66
C CYS A 40 -7.85 10.79 -10.20
N HIS A 41 -7.07 9.83 -9.71
CA HIS A 41 -5.65 9.69 -10.06
C HIS A 41 -5.40 8.96 -11.39
N GLN A 42 -6.48 8.63 -12.11
CA GLN A 42 -6.49 7.95 -13.42
C GLN A 42 -5.89 6.54 -13.40
N ALA A 43 -6.11 5.76 -14.46
CA ALA A 43 -5.48 4.45 -14.56
C ALA A 43 -3.94 4.58 -14.52
N GLY A 44 -3.28 3.73 -13.72
CA GLY A 44 -1.83 3.72 -13.58
C GLY A 44 -1.22 4.94 -12.88
N GLY A 45 -2.00 5.76 -12.16
CA GLY A 45 -1.47 6.85 -11.35
C GLY A 45 -0.98 8.06 -12.14
N VAL A 46 -1.42 8.21 -13.39
CA VAL A 46 -0.97 9.30 -14.28
C VAL A 46 -1.59 10.66 -13.92
N GLY A 47 -2.64 10.68 -13.10
CA GLY A 47 -3.29 11.90 -12.64
C GLY A 47 -3.83 12.77 -13.76
N MET A 48 -4.06 14.04 -13.45
CA MET A 48 -4.43 15.10 -14.37
C MET A 48 -3.73 16.39 -13.92
N PRO A 49 -2.60 16.78 -14.54
CA PRO A 49 -1.85 17.99 -14.22
C PRO A 49 -2.74 19.22 -13.96
N GLY A 50 -2.54 19.88 -12.83
CA GLY A 50 -3.35 21.04 -12.40
C GLY A 50 -4.68 20.71 -11.70
N GLN A 51 -5.14 19.46 -11.75
CA GLN A 51 -6.40 19.03 -11.11
C GLN A 51 -6.22 17.88 -10.11
N PHE A 52 -5.54 16.80 -10.50
CA PHE A 52 -5.26 15.62 -9.67
C PHE A 52 -3.78 15.26 -9.76
N PRO A 53 -3.03 15.24 -8.65
CA PRO A 53 -1.60 14.96 -8.69
C PRO A 53 -1.27 13.61 -9.32
N VAL A 54 -0.19 13.58 -10.13
CA VAL A 54 0.44 12.35 -10.61
C VAL A 54 0.97 11.56 -9.41
N LEU A 55 0.67 10.27 -9.34
CA LEU A 55 1.20 9.35 -8.31
C LEU A 55 2.35 8.50 -8.85
N LYS A 56 2.27 8.12 -10.14
CA LYS A 56 3.26 7.30 -10.83
C LYS A 56 4.67 7.89 -10.69
N GLY A 57 5.64 7.07 -10.27
CA GLY A 57 7.04 7.48 -10.08
C GLY A 57 7.29 8.55 -9.02
N ARG A 58 6.31 8.82 -8.16
CA ARG A 58 6.43 9.73 -7.01
C ARG A 58 6.25 9.02 -5.68
N ILE A 59 5.32 8.07 -5.57
CA ILE A 59 5.00 7.43 -4.29
C ILE A 59 6.16 6.59 -3.75
N ASP A 60 6.90 5.89 -4.61
CA ASP A 60 8.13 5.18 -4.24
C ASP A 60 9.18 6.10 -3.61
N LYS A 61 9.36 7.29 -4.19
CA LYS A 61 10.33 8.29 -3.71
C LYS A 61 9.89 8.92 -2.39
N ILE A 62 8.60 9.22 -2.24
CA ILE A 62 8.07 9.72 -0.97
C ILE A 62 8.21 8.63 0.10
N ALA A 63 7.88 7.38 -0.21
CA ALA A 63 7.96 6.25 0.72
C ALA A 63 9.39 5.79 1.05
N ALA A 64 10.43 6.46 0.52
CA ALA A 64 11.82 6.09 0.74
C ALA A 64 12.33 6.38 2.17
N THR A 65 11.62 7.19 2.95
CA THR A 65 11.93 7.46 4.37
C THR A 65 10.79 7.05 5.30
N PRO A 66 11.06 6.78 6.59
CA PRO A 66 10.01 6.49 7.58
C PRO A 66 8.95 7.59 7.68
N GLU A 67 9.38 8.86 7.63
CA GLU A 67 8.50 10.03 7.68
C GLU A 67 7.61 10.12 6.45
N GLY A 68 8.16 9.79 5.27
CA GLY A 68 7.40 9.76 4.04
C GLY A 68 6.39 8.62 3.98
N LYS A 69 6.73 7.44 4.53
CA LYS A 69 5.74 6.37 4.74
C LYS A 69 4.64 6.80 5.68
N ALA A 70 4.98 7.39 6.83
CA ALA A 70 4.00 7.91 7.78
C ALA A 70 3.03 8.91 7.13
N TYR A 71 3.57 9.89 6.40
CA TYR A 71 2.78 10.86 5.66
C TYR A 71 1.81 10.22 4.67
N LEU A 72 2.24 9.23 3.89
CA LEU A 72 1.38 8.55 2.91
C LEU A 72 0.23 7.79 3.59
N MET A 73 0.50 7.12 4.71
CA MET A 73 -0.54 6.45 5.51
C MET A 73 -1.54 7.46 6.07
N ASP A 74 -1.03 8.59 6.58
CA ASP A 74 -1.87 9.63 7.15
C ASP A 74 -2.74 10.32 6.09
N VAL A 75 -2.25 10.50 4.86
CA VAL A 75 -3.04 11.02 3.73
C VAL A 75 -4.21 10.12 3.39
N VAL A 76 -4.00 8.80 3.26
CA VAL A 76 -5.11 7.89 2.90
C VAL A 76 -6.11 7.73 4.06
N LEU A 77 -5.65 7.76 5.30
CA LEU A 77 -6.51 7.64 6.48
C LEU A 77 -7.33 8.90 6.75
N ASN A 78 -6.78 10.09 6.52
CA ASN A 78 -7.42 11.33 6.94
C ASN A 78 -7.89 12.22 5.78
N GLY A 79 -7.53 11.87 4.54
CA GLY A 79 -7.75 12.69 3.36
C GLY A 79 -6.73 13.83 3.28
N LEU A 80 -6.77 14.65 2.23
CA LEU A 80 -5.88 15.80 2.07
C LEU A 80 -6.62 16.96 1.41
N HIS A 81 -6.55 18.14 2.01
CA HIS A 81 -7.20 19.33 1.50
C HIS A 81 -6.36 20.58 1.74
N GLY A 82 -6.52 21.57 0.87
CA GLY A 82 -5.75 22.80 0.88
C GLY A 82 -4.60 22.80 -0.14
N PRO A 83 -3.86 23.92 -0.23
CA PRO A 83 -2.84 24.09 -1.24
C PRO A 83 -1.64 23.18 -0.99
N ILE A 84 -1.26 22.40 -2.00
CA ILE A 84 -0.02 21.61 -2.01
C ILE A 84 0.74 21.84 -3.31
N GLN A 85 2.05 21.59 -3.28
CA GLN A 85 2.87 21.45 -4.47
C GLN A 85 3.05 19.96 -4.79
N ALA A 86 3.08 19.57 -6.06
CA ALA A 86 3.41 18.20 -6.48
C ALA A 86 3.88 18.21 -7.94
N GLY A 87 5.05 17.66 -8.24
CA GLY A 87 5.58 17.67 -9.62
C GLY A 87 5.73 19.08 -10.20
N GLY A 88 6.08 20.07 -9.38
CA GLY A 88 6.21 21.47 -9.79
C GLY A 88 4.88 22.21 -10.05
N MET A 89 3.73 21.60 -9.74
CA MET A 89 2.42 22.21 -9.90
C MET A 89 1.69 22.39 -8.57
N SER A 90 0.95 23.49 -8.48
CA SER A 90 0.06 23.79 -7.36
C SER A 90 -1.27 23.05 -7.52
N TYR A 91 -1.75 22.45 -6.44
CA TYR A 91 -3.07 21.83 -6.35
C TYR A 91 -3.80 22.37 -5.12
N ALA A 92 -5.09 22.66 -5.24
CA ALA A 92 -5.96 23.07 -4.13
C ALA A 92 -7.24 22.24 -4.11
N GLY A 93 -7.12 20.93 -4.39
CA GLY A 93 -8.23 19.99 -4.43
C GLY A 93 -8.60 19.43 -3.06
N PHE A 94 -9.59 18.54 -3.07
CA PHE A 94 -10.03 17.76 -1.93
C PHE A 94 -9.86 16.27 -2.23
N MET A 95 -9.00 15.60 -1.47
CA MET A 95 -8.90 14.14 -1.43
C MET A 95 -9.66 13.62 -0.21
N PRO A 96 -10.71 12.79 -0.39
CA PRO A 96 -11.47 12.24 0.72
C PRO A 96 -10.63 11.28 1.58
N THR A 97 -11.10 11.02 2.78
CA THR A 97 -10.56 9.95 3.64
C THR A 97 -11.00 8.57 3.13
N PHE A 98 -10.10 7.59 3.23
CA PHE A 98 -10.35 6.18 2.93
C PHE A 98 -10.31 5.31 4.20
N LYS A 99 -10.52 5.89 5.39
CA LYS A 99 -10.56 5.14 6.66
C LYS A 99 -11.63 4.04 6.73
N GLY A 100 -12.57 3.99 5.78
CA GLY A 100 -13.52 2.89 5.67
C GLY A 100 -12.92 1.59 5.14
N LEU A 101 -11.77 1.66 4.45
CA LEU A 101 -11.02 0.49 4.01
C LEU A 101 -10.26 -0.17 5.16
N SER A 102 -10.04 -1.47 5.04
CA SER A 102 -9.26 -2.25 6.01
C SER A 102 -7.80 -1.81 6.01
N ASP A 103 -7.08 -2.12 7.09
CA ASP A 103 -5.64 -1.86 7.17
C ASP A 103 -4.85 -2.65 6.12
N ASP A 104 -5.29 -3.87 5.81
CA ASP A 104 -4.72 -4.69 4.74
C ASP A 104 -4.90 -4.04 3.35
N ASP A 105 -6.10 -3.54 3.04
CA ASP A 105 -6.37 -2.88 1.76
C ASP A 105 -5.56 -1.59 1.59
N LEU A 106 -5.45 -0.79 2.66
CA LEU A 106 -4.66 0.45 2.64
C LEU A 106 -3.16 0.16 2.51
N ALA A 107 -2.65 -0.85 3.22
CA ALA A 107 -1.26 -1.27 3.08
C ALA A 107 -0.97 -1.82 1.67
N ALA A 108 -1.90 -2.61 1.13
CA ALA A 108 -1.77 -3.18 -0.21
C ALA A 108 -1.78 -2.09 -1.29
N VAL A 109 -2.70 -1.13 -1.24
CA VAL A 109 -2.78 -0.06 -2.26
C VAL A 109 -1.57 0.88 -2.19
N LEU A 110 -1.08 1.22 -0.99
CA LEU A 110 0.14 2.03 -0.85
C LEU A 110 1.37 1.29 -1.38
N SER A 111 1.48 -0.02 -1.09
CA SER A 111 2.54 -0.86 -1.64
C SER A 111 2.46 -0.93 -3.17
N TYR A 112 1.27 -1.18 -3.73
CA TYR A 112 1.04 -1.18 -5.17
C TYR A 112 1.44 0.15 -5.83
N LEU A 113 1.07 1.29 -5.24
CA LEU A 113 1.42 2.61 -5.77
C LEU A 113 2.93 2.83 -5.90
N THR A 114 3.73 2.24 -5.01
CA THR A 114 5.19 2.33 -5.10
C THR A 114 5.76 1.52 -6.27
N THR A 115 5.07 0.44 -6.68
CA THR A 115 5.46 -0.36 -7.86
C THR A 115 5.28 0.38 -9.18
N LEU A 116 4.53 1.49 -9.18
CA LEU A 116 4.39 2.39 -10.32
C LEU A 116 5.62 3.30 -10.50
N GLY A 117 6.59 3.21 -9.60
CA GLY A 117 7.89 3.87 -9.68
C GLY A 117 9.03 2.88 -9.95
N ALA A 118 10.26 3.30 -9.62
CA ALA A 118 11.46 2.52 -9.87
C ALA A 118 11.86 1.66 -8.67
N THR A 119 11.52 2.09 -7.45
CA THR A 119 11.98 1.45 -6.21
C THR A 119 10.79 1.05 -5.33
N PRO A 120 10.17 -0.12 -5.55
CA PRO A 120 9.05 -0.58 -4.75
C PRO A 120 9.34 -0.55 -3.24
N GLN A 121 8.33 -0.12 -2.47
CA GLN A 121 8.33 -0.09 -1.02
C GLN A 121 7.15 -0.93 -0.51
N THR A 122 7.31 -1.49 0.68
CA THR A 122 6.23 -2.23 1.35
C THR A 122 5.66 -1.42 2.51
N PHE A 123 4.34 -1.47 2.63
CA PHE A 123 3.56 -1.04 3.79
C PHE A 123 2.95 -2.27 4.44
N SER A 124 2.82 -2.26 5.77
CA SER A 124 2.19 -3.35 6.50
C SER A 124 0.85 -2.92 7.10
N ALA A 125 -0.05 -3.88 7.31
CA ALA A 125 -1.31 -3.62 8.01
C ALA A 125 -1.09 -3.15 9.45
N ASP A 126 -0.03 -3.61 10.11
CA ASP A 126 0.33 -3.16 11.46
C ASP A 126 0.73 -1.67 11.48
N ASP A 127 1.49 -1.20 10.49
CA ASP A 127 1.83 0.22 10.35
C ASP A 127 0.56 1.06 10.09
N MET A 128 -0.33 0.58 9.22
CA MET A 128 -1.62 1.24 8.94
C MET A 128 -2.48 1.32 10.19
N LYS A 129 -2.57 0.24 10.96
CA LYS A 129 -3.30 0.18 12.23
C LYS A 129 -2.73 1.16 13.25
N ALA A 130 -1.41 1.24 13.34
CA ALA A 130 -0.72 2.17 14.23
C ALA A 130 -0.97 3.63 13.84
N ALA A 131 -0.95 3.95 12.53
CA ALA A 131 -1.29 5.27 12.01
C ALA A 131 -2.76 5.61 12.25
N ARG A 132 -3.68 4.67 12.03
CA ARG A 132 -5.13 4.83 12.24
C ARG A 132 -5.47 5.18 13.69
N ALA A 133 -4.72 4.66 14.66
CA ALA A 133 -4.90 4.97 16.08
C ALA A 133 -4.52 6.43 16.43
N LYS A 134 -3.94 7.20 15.50
CA LYS A 134 -3.45 8.56 15.69
C LYS A 134 -4.02 9.49 14.59
N PRO A 135 -5.35 9.75 14.59
CA PRO A 135 -5.97 10.55 13.55
C PRO A 135 -5.42 11.97 13.50
N LYS A 136 -5.32 12.54 12.30
CA LYS A 136 -4.81 13.90 12.04
C LYS A 136 -5.88 14.77 11.41
N LYS A 137 -5.90 16.05 11.77
CA LYS A 137 -6.66 17.10 11.10
C LYS A 137 -5.94 17.51 9.81
N GLY A 138 -6.69 18.03 8.84
CA GLY A 138 -6.08 18.44 7.57
C GLY A 138 -5.00 19.50 7.70
N SER A 139 -5.13 20.44 8.66
CA SER A 139 -4.08 21.42 8.96
C SER A 139 -2.77 20.77 9.41
N GLU A 140 -2.85 19.66 10.14
CA GLU A 140 -1.69 18.92 10.61
C GLU A 140 -1.01 18.17 9.45
N LEU A 141 -1.78 17.67 8.48
CA LEU A 141 -1.22 17.03 7.28
C LEU A 141 -0.49 18.00 6.35
N ILE A 142 -0.97 19.24 6.21
CA ILE A 142 -0.27 20.26 5.43
C ILE A 142 1.06 20.61 6.11
N ALA A 143 1.04 20.78 7.44
CA ALA A 143 2.25 21.03 8.22
C ALA A 143 3.24 19.85 8.09
N GLU A 144 2.76 18.62 8.20
CA GLU A 144 3.56 17.40 8.00
C GLU A 144 4.15 17.33 6.60
N ARG A 145 3.35 17.57 5.56
CA ARG A 145 3.84 17.59 4.18
C ARG A 145 4.96 18.61 3.99
N ASN A 146 4.81 19.79 4.57
CA ASN A 146 5.80 20.87 4.46
C ASN A 146 7.08 20.51 5.21
N ALA A 147 6.96 19.94 6.42
CA ALA A 147 8.09 19.45 7.19
C ALA A 147 8.83 18.32 6.47
N LEU A 148 8.07 17.36 5.92
CA LEU A 148 8.61 16.28 5.10
C LEU A 148 9.38 16.85 3.90
N ASN A 149 8.80 17.79 3.15
CA ASN A 149 9.48 18.39 2.00
C ASN A 149 10.73 19.20 2.37
N ALA A 150 10.75 19.82 3.55
CA ALA A 150 11.91 20.54 4.05
C ALA A 150 13.07 19.59 4.42
N ALA A 151 12.75 18.44 5.04
CA ALA A 151 13.73 17.43 5.43
C ALA A 151 14.18 16.54 4.27
N HIS A 152 13.23 16.17 3.42
CA HIS A 152 13.35 15.25 2.29
C HIS A 152 12.57 15.84 1.12
N PRO A 153 13.20 16.64 0.23
CA PRO A 153 12.50 17.23 -0.91
C PRO A 153 11.73 16.18 -1.70
N ILE A 154 10.40 16.31 -1.69
CA ILE A 154 9.51 15.35 -2.33
C ILE A 154 9.17 15.82 -3.75
N PRO A 155 9.13 14.89 -4.72
CA PRO A 155 8.93 15.21 -6.13
C PRO A 155 7.52 15.73 -6.42
#